data_AF-A0A8J9X6D3-F1
#
_entry.id   AF-A0A8J9X6D3-F1
#
_cell.length_a   1.000
_cell.length_b   1.000
_cell.length_c   1.000
_cell.angle_alpha   90.00
_cell.angle_beta   90.00
_cell.angle_gamma   90.00
#
_symmetry.space_group_name_H-M   'P 1'
#
loop_
_entity.id
_entity.type
_entity.pdbx_description
1 polymer ?
#
loop_
_entity_poly.entity_id
_entity_poly.type
_entity_poly.pdbx_seq_one_letter_code
_entity_poly.pdbx_strand_id
1 'polypeptide(L)'
;GNAKKRGRGKQGGGAGQFADLHRIVKLIMERNLNPCIIFSFSKKDCEKYALALNQEDYTDDVEKDLVAQVYHNAIDSLSDDDRKLPQVEALLPLLKRGIGIHHGGLLPILKEIVEILFTEGLIKALFATETFSI
;
A
#
# COMPACT_ATOMS: atom_id res chain seq x y z
N GLY A 1 37.94 -33.75 -17.72
CA GLY A 1 37.39 -32.56 -17.05
C GLY A 1 35.90 -32.78 -16.85
N ASN A 2 35.39 -32.58 -15.64
CA ASN A 2 33.96 -32.75 -15.38
C ASN A 2 33.45 -31.55 -14.59
N ALA A 3 32.48 -30.83 -15.18
CA ALA A 3 32.03 -29.52 -14.75
C ALA A 3 31.17 -29.60 -13.48
N LYS A 4 31.48 -28.73 -12.52
CA LYS A 4 30.73 -28.45 -11.29
C LYS A 4 29.25 -28.18 -11.59
N LYS A 5 28.35 -29.02 -11.07
CA LYS A 5 26.96 -28.63 -10.77
C LYS A 5 26.98 -27.54 -9.70
N ARG A 6 26.70 -26.29 -10.09
CA ARG A 6 26.39 -25.19 -9.17
C ARG A 6 24.99 -25.40 -8.63
N GLY A 7 24.89 -25.85 -7.39
CA GLY A 7 23.68 -25.66 -6.58
C GLY A 7 23.70 -24.28 -5.90
N ARG A 8 22.52 -23.65 -5.82
CA ARG A 8 22.03 -22.57 -4.92
C ARG A 8 21.19 -21.55 -5.71
N GLY A 9 20.04 -21.07 -5.24
CA GLY A 9 19.59 -20.98 -3.84
C GLY A 9 18.12 -21.36 -3.62
N LYS A 10 17.85 -21.91 -2.43
CA LYS A 10 16.53 -22.06 -1.83
C LYS A 10 15.92 -20.67 -1.63
N GLN A 11 14.80 -20.38 -2.29
CA GLN A 11 13.85 -19.35 -1.85
C GLN A 11 13.17 -19.88 -0.58
N GLY A 12 13.61 -19.38 0.59
CA GLY A 12 13.09 -19.83 1.88
C GLY A 12 12.87 -18.70 2.89
N GLY A 13 12.81 -17.44 2.44
CA GLY A 13 12.75 -16.26 3.32
C GLY A 13 11.38 -15.56 3.41
N GLY A 14 10.41 -15.94 2.58
CA GLY A 14 9.16 -15.17 2.43
C GLY A 14 8.35 -15.05 3.72
N ALA A 15 8.00 -16.17 4.35
CA ALA A 15 7.07 -16.17 5.48
C ALA A 15 7.58 -15.41 6.73
N GLY A 16 8.90 -15.44 7.01
CA GLY A 16 9.49 -14.70 8.13
C GLY A 16 9.43 -13.19 7.92
N GLN A 17 9.71 -12.74 6.70
CA GLN A 17 9.69 -11.32 6.35
C GLN A 17 8.28 -10.69 6.48
N PHE A 18 7.22 -11.44 6.15
CA PHE A 18 5.84 -10.97 6.35
C PHE A 18 5.49 -10.83 7.83
N ALA A 19 5.85 -11.83 8.64
CA ALA A 19 5.56 -11.81 10.07
C ALA A 19 6.28 -10.64 10.77
N ASP A 20 7.52 -10.36 10.38
CA ASP A 20 8.29 -9.25 10.92
C ASP A 20 7.73 -7.89 10.47
N LEU A 21 7.32 -7.76 9.19
CA LEU A 21 6.67 -6.54 8.70
C LEU A 21 5.38 -6.23 9.48
N HIS A 22 4.51 -7.23 9.64
CA HIS A 22 3.26 -7.06 10.39
C HIS A 22 3.52 -6.60 11.82
N ARG A 23 4.48 -7.25 12.52
CA ARG A 23 4.90 -6.86 13.87
C ARG A 23 5.43 -5.43 13.95
N ILE A 24 6.24 -5.01 12.99
CA ILE A 24 6.81 -3.65 12.95
C ILE A 24 5.71 -2.62 12.74
N VAL A 25 4.82 -2.83 11.77
CA VAL A 25 3.71 -1.90 11.52
C VAL A 25 2.79 -1.80 12.73
N LYS A 26 2.43 -2.95 13.33
CA LYS A 26 1.63 -2.98 14.56
C LYS A 26 2.28 -2.19 15.70
N LEU A 27 3.59 -2.36 15.91
CA LEU A 27 4.34 -1.60 16.92
C LEU A 27 4.31 -0.09 16.65
N ILE A 28 4.45 0.33 15.39
CA ILE A 28 4.37 1.75 15.00
C ILE A 28 3.00 2.34 15.37
N MET A 29 1.92 1.61 15.08
CA MET A 29 0.56 2.05 15.39
C MET A 29 0.31 2.10 16.91
N GLU A 30 0.64 1.04 17.65
CA GLU A 30 0.45 0.98 19.11
C GLU A 30 1.26 2.03 19.89
N ARG A 31 2.38 2.49 19.32
CA ARG A 31 3.23 3.52 19.93
C ARG A 31 2.92 4.93 19.43
N ASN A 32 1.88 5.11 18.62
CA ASN A 32 1.51 6.39 18.00
C ASN A 32 2.68 7.02 17.22
N LEU A 33 3.46 6.20 16.50
CA LEU A 33 4.56 6.64 15.64
C LEU A 33 4.17 6.72 14.16
N ASN A 34 2.87 6.72 13.88
CA ASN A 34 2.31 6.85 12.54
C ASN A 34 2.22 8.33 12.11
N PRO A 35 2.25 8.65 10.80
CA PRO A 35 2.31 7.72 9.66
C PRO A 35 3.72 7.14 9.42
N CYS A 36 3.80 6.00 8.73
CA CYS A 36 5.07 5.42 8.27
C CYS A 36 5.06 5.09 6.77
N ILE A 37 6.25 5.16 6.14
CA ILE A 37 6.46 4.80 4.74
C ILE A 37 7.37 3.57 4.70
N ILE A 38 6.91 2.53 4.03
CA ILE A 38 7.64 1.28 3.80
C ILE A 38 8.11 1.26 2.36
N PHE A 39 9.40 1.49 2.15
CA PHE A 39 9.99 1.48 0.82
C PHE A 39 10.28 0.07 0.30
N SER A 40 9.85 -0.20 -0.92
CA SER A 40 10.16 -1.41 -1.67
C SER A 40 10.44 -1.09 -3.13
N PHE A 41 11.50 -1.66 -3.69
CA PHE A 41 11.85 -1.51 -5.11
C PHE A 41 10.87 -2.20 -6.08
N SER A 42 9.96 -3.03 -5.56
CA SER A 42 9.08 -3.88 -6.34
C SER A 42 7.63 -3.42 -6.18
N LYS A 43 7.01 -3.01 -7.30
CA LYS A 43 5.57 -2.65 -7.37
C LYS A 43 4.70 -3.79 -6.81
N LYS A 44 5.01 -5.02 -7.24
CA LYS A 44 4.35 -6.24 -6.80
C LYS A 44 4.46 -6.45 -5.29
N ASP A 45 5.61 -6.14 -4.71
CA ASP A 45 5.79 -6.29 -3.27
C ASP A 45 5.03 -5.20 -2.49
N CYS A 46 4.94 -3.98 -3.01
CA CYS A 46 4.10 -2.93 -2.41
C CYS A 46 2.63 -3.39 -2.30
N GLU A 47 2.07 -3.88 -3.41
CA GLU A 47 0.70 -4.42 -3.43
C GLU A 47 0.54 -5.62 -2.49
N LYS A 48 1.47 -6.59 -2.56
CA LYS A 48 1.44 -7.81 -1.75
C LYS A 48 1.50 -7.52 -0.25
N TYR A 49 2.37 -6.61 0.17
CA TYR A 49 2.53 -6.25 1.58
C TYR A 49 1.34 -5.43 2.11
N ALA A 50 0.81 -4.50 1.31
CA ALA A 50 -0.40 -3.76 1.67
C ALA A 50 -1.61 -4.70 1.85
N LEU A 51 -1.80 -5.65 0.93
CA LEU A 51 -2.87 -6.65 1.03
C LEU A 51 -2.68 -7.58 2.23
N ALA A 52 -1.44 -7.91 2.61
CA ALA A 52 -1.17 -8.71 3.79
C ALA A 52 -1.57 -8.01 5.11
N LEU A 53 -1.58 -6.66 5.12
CA LEU A 53 -2.06 -5.86 6.24
C LEU A 53 -3.56 -5.59 6.20
N ASN A 54 -4.29 -6.11 5.21
CA ASN A 54 -5.72 -5.86 5.04
C ASN A 54 -6.60 -6.47 6.16
N GLN A 55 -6.02 -7.06 7.19
CA GLN A 55 -6.71 -7.50 8.42
C GLN A 55 -6.69 -6.46 9.54
N GLU A 56 -5.83 -5.43 9.47
CA GLU A 56 -5.68 -4.38 10.49
C GLU A 56 -6.35 -3.06 10.10
N ASP A 57 -7.27 -2.55 10.90
CA ASP A 57 -8.01 -1.32 10.58
C ASP A 57 -7.46 -0.16 11.43
N TYR A 58 -6.84 0.82 10.77
CA TYR A 58 -6.16 1.94 11.45
C TYR A 58 -6.95 3.25 11.38
N THR A 59 -8.22 3.18 10.97
CA THR A 59 -9.08 4.35 10.78
C THR A 59 -10.41 4.17 11.48
N ASP A 60 -10.93 5.26 12.03
CA ASP A 60 -12.30 5.30 12.54
C ASP A 60 -13.35 5.52 11.43
N ASP A 61 -14.63 5.51 11.79
CA ASP A 61 -15.72 5.68 10.82
C ASP A 61 -15.75 7.08 10.20
N VAL A 62 -15.29 8.11 10.92
CA VAL A 62 -15.20 9.48 10.40
C VAL A 62 -14.09 9.59 9.36
N GLU A 63 -12.91 9.03 9.66
CA GLU A 63 -11.79 8.96 8.73
C GLU A 63 -12.15 8.16 7.47
N LYS A 64 -12.89 7.05 7.63
CA LYS A 64 -13.39 6.24 6.51
C LYS A 64 -14.31 7.00 5.57
N ASP A 65 -15.19 7.83 6.12
CA ASP A 65 -16.11 8.64 5.33
C ASP A 65 -15.37 9.77 4.59
N LEU A 66 -14.40 10.41 5.25
CA LEU A 66 -13.52 11.40 4.62
C LEU A 66 -12.71 10.79 3.47
N VAL A 67 -12.12 9.61 3.68
CA VAL A 67 -11.41 8.86 2.64
C VAL A 67 -12.33 8.57 1.46
N ALA A 68 -13.54 8.07 1.72
CA ALA A 68 -14.49 7.74 0.67
C ALA A 68 -14.92 8.99 -0.12
N GLN A 69 -15.15 10.11 0.56
CA GLN A 69 -15.50 11.38 -0.07
C GLN A 69 -14.37 11.88 -1.00
N VAL A 70 -13.13 11.95 -0.51
CA VAL A 70 -11.97 12.37 -1.33
C VAL A 70 -11.82 11.44 -2.54
N TYR A 71 -11.92 10.14 -2.31
CA TYR A 71 -11.78 9.13 -3.36
C TYR A 71 -12.85 9.28 -4.44
N HIS A 72 -14.13 9.32 -4.07
CA HIS A 72 -15.25 9.41 -5.01
C HIS A 72 -15.24 10.73 -5.79
N ASN A 73 -14.95 11.85 -5.12
CA ASN A 73 -14.84 13.15 -5.79
C ASN A 73 -13.77 13.16 -6.89
N ALA A 74 -12.65 12.46 -6.67
CA ALA A 74 -11.59 12.34 -7.65
C ALA A 74 -11.97 11.36 -8.78
N ILE A 75 -12.41 10.14 -8.44
CA ILE A 75 -12.73 9.14 -9.47
C ILE A 75 -13.97 9.48 -10.31
N ASP A 76 -14.81 10.43 -9.86
CA ASP A 76 -15.94 10.91 -10.63
C ASP A 76 -15.55 11.66 -11.91
N SER A 77 -14.28 12.09 -12.05
CA SER A 77 -13.78 12.63 -13.31
C SER A 77 -13.40 11.55 -14.34
N LEU A 78 -13.35 10.28 -13.94
CA LEU A 78 -13.00 9.16 -14.82
C LEU A 78 -14.21 8.68 -15.63
N SER A 79 -13.91 8.08 -16.79
CA SER A 79 -14.91 7.37 -17.59
C SER A 79 -15.44 6.13 -16.86
N ASP A 80 -16.64 5.66 -17.22
CA ASP A 80 -17.23 4.46 -16.62
C ASP A 80 -16.37 3.21 -16.80
N ASP A 81 -15.61 3.12 -17.90
CA ASP A 81 -14.70 2.01 -18.16
C ASP A 81 -13.46 2.09 -17.27
N ASP A 82 -12.91 3.29 -17.08
CA ASP A 82 -11.76 3.50 -16.19
C ASP A 82 -12.13 3.23 -14.71
N ARG A 83 -13.36 3.59 -14.29
CA ARG A 83 -13.84 3.30 -12.93
C ARG A 83 -13.90 1.81 -12.60
N LYS A 84 -14.07 0.95 -13.61
CA LYS A 84 -14.13 -0.52 -13.48
C LYS A 84 -12.75 -1.17 -13.54
N LEU A 85 -11.67 -0.40 -13.66
CA LEU A 85 -10.33 -0.96 -13.67
C LEU A 85 -10.04 -1.60 -12.30
N PRO A 86 -9.43 -2.80 -12.24
CA PRO A 86 -9.18 -3.50 -10.98
C PRO A 86 -8.40 -2.70 -9.93
N GLN A 87 -7.46 -1.85 -10.38
CA GLN A 87 -6.69 -0.98 -9.47
C GLN A 87 -7.53 0.12 -8.83
N VAL A 88 -8.60 0.57 -9.49
CA VAL A 88 -9.53 1.57 -8.93
C VAL A 88 -10.33 0.87 -7.83
N GLU A 89 -11.05 -0.19 -8.18
CA GLU A 89 -11.89 -0.93 -7.24
C GLU A 89 -11.12 -1.48 -6.02
N ALA A 90 -9.89 -1.97 -6.23
CA ALA A 90 -9.10 -2.57 -5.15
C ALA A 90 -8.47 -1.55 -4.20
N LEU A 91 -8.33 -0.28 -4.60
CA LEU A 91 -7.61 0.72 -3.80
C LEU A 91 -8.46 1.28 -2.66
N LEU A 92 -9.73 1.60 -2.91
CA LEU A 92 -10.61 2.21 -1.90
C LEU A 92 -10.70 1.37 -0.61
N PRO A 93 -10.89 0.04 -0.65
CA PRO A 93 -10.91 -0.78 0.57
C PRO A 93 -9.63 -0.69 1.42
N LEU A 94 -8.46 -0.53 0.79
CA LEU A 94 -7.19 -0.36 1.51
C LEU A 94 -7.11 1.04 2.14
N LEU A 95 -7.45 2.07 1.37
CA LEU A 95 -7.44 3.46 1.84
C LEU A 95 -8.36 3.66 3.04
N LYS A 96 -9.56 3.07 3.02
CA LYS A 96 -10.53 3.09 4.13
C LYS A 96 -10.05 2.36 5.39
N ARG A 97 -8.84 1.79 5.40
CA ARG A 97 -8.23 1.13 6.56
C ARG A 97 -6.95 1.83 6.99
N GLY A 98 -6.65 2.98 6.37
CA GLY A 98 -5.42 3.74 6.57
C GLY A 98 -4.20 3.14 5.89
N ILE A 99 -4.38 2.30 4.85
CA ILE A 99 -3.29 1.63 4.14
C ILE A 99 -3.22 2.16 2.71
N GLY A 100 -2.06 2.69 2.31
CA GLY A 100 -1.81 3.22 0.98
C GLY A 100 -0.78 2.41 0.19
N ILE A 101 -0.85 2.50 -1.14
CA ILE A 101 0.16 2.01 -2.07
C ILE A 101 0.53 3.15 -3.02
N HIS A 102 1.83 3.36 -3.27
CA HIS A 102 2.32 4.37 -4.22
C HIS A 102 3.46 3.82 -5.09
N HIS A 103 3.21 3.65 -6.38
CA HIS A 103 4.25 3.32 -7.34
C HIS A 103 3.87 3.78 -8.75
N GLY A 104 4.86 3.87 -9.63
CA GLY A 104 4.67 4.24 -11.05
C GLY A 104 3.93 3.20 -11.89
N GLY A 105 3.09 2.35 -11.29
CA GLY A 105 2.14 1.48 -12.00
C GLY A 105 0.69 1.91 -11.80
N LEU A 106 0.42 2.74 -10.79
CA LEU A 106 -0.90 3.31 -10.54
C LEU A 106 -1.20 4.42 -11.56
N LEU A 107 -2.49 4.59 -11.87
CA LEU A 107 -2.97 5.75 -12.62
C LEU A 107 -2.55 7.05 -11.91
N PRO A 108 -2.22 8.12 -12.66
CA PRO A 108 -1.90 9.42 -12.09
C PRO A 108 -2.88 9.89 -11.01
N ILE A 109 -4.19 9.81 -11.29
CA ILE A 109 -5.24 10.21 -10.36
C ILE A 109 -5.23 9.40 -9.06
N LEU A 110 -4.89 8.10 -9.11
CA LEU A 110 -4.83 7.27 -7.91
C LEU A 110 -3.62 7.63 -7.05
N LYS A 111 -2.50 8.01 -7.67
CA LYS A 111 -1.33 8.52 -6.94
C LYS A 111 -1.63 9.84 -6.25
N GLU A 112 -2.31 10.75 -6.94
CA GLU A 112 -2.73 12.04 -6.37
C GLU A 112 -3.68 11.84 -5.18
N ILE A 113 -4.65 10.94 -5.28
CA ILE A 113 -5.53 10.59 -4.15
C ILE A 113 -4.71 10.07 -2.96
N VAL A 114 -3.76 9.14 -3.20
CA VAL A 114 -2.88 8.61 -2.15
C VAL A 114 -2.04 9.71 -1.50
N GLU A 115 -1.48 10.62 -2.29
CA GLU A 115 -0.68 11.75 -1.81
C GLU A 115 -1.53 12.68 -0.93
N ILE A 116 -2.74 13.06 -1.38
CA ILE A 116 -3.67 13.90 -0.60
C ILE A 116 -4.01 13.22 0.74
N LEU A 117 -4.44 11.95 0.70
CA LEU A 117 -4.83 11.24 1.92
C LEU A 117 -3.66 11.01 2.88
N PHE A 118 -2.43 10.89 2.37
CA PHE A 118 -1.23 10.80 3.21
C PHE A 118 -0.92 12.15 3.88
N THR A 119 -1.00 13.26 3.14
CA THR A 119 -0.78 14.61 3.69
C THR A 119 -1.84 14.99 4.73
N GLU A 120 -3.10 14.59 4.53
CA GLU A 120 -4.19 14.80 5.50
C GLU A 120 -4.12 13.83 6.71
N GLY A 121 -3.12 12.95 6.75
CA GLY A 121 -2.92 12.01 7.85
C GLY A 121 -3.93 10.86 7.90
N LEU A 122 -4.70 10.63 6.83
CA LEU A 122 -5.69 9.55 6.73
C LEU A 122 -5.04 8.21 6.37
N ILE A 123 -3.87 8.22 5.71
CA ILE A 123 -3.04 7.03 5.50
C ILE A 123 -2.02 6.92 6.63
N LYS A 124 -2.06 5.80 7.36
CA LYS A 124 -1.17 5.51 8.49
C LYS A 124 0.04 4.68 8.08
N ALA A 125 -0.11 3.80 7.08
CA ALA A 125 0.97 3.00 6.53
C ALA A 125 0.96 3.07 4.99
N LEU A 126 2.05 3.55 4.40
CA LEU A 126 2.20 3.71 2.96
C LEU A 126 3.29 2.80 2.40
N PHE A 127 2.93 1.94 1.44
CA PHE A 127 3.90 1.12 0.70
C PHE A 127 4.29 1.82 -0.58
N ALA A 128 5.57 2.20 -0.69
CA ALA A 128 6.02 3.03 -1.81
C ALA A 128 7.27 2.48 -2.50
N THR A 129 7.37 2.72 -3.81
CA THR A 129 8.67 2.66 -4.50
C THR A 129 9.46 3.95 -4.26
N GLU A 130 10.78 3.92 -4.43
CA GLU A 130 11.69 5.06 -4.14
C GLU A 130 11.33 6.39 -4.80
N THR A 131 10.52 6.38 -5.86
CA THR A 131 10.03 7.60 -6.52
C THR A 131 9.00 8.38 -5.71
N PHE A 132 8.55 7.87 -4.56
CA PHE A 132 7.74 8.64 -3.62
C PHE A 132 8.66 9.55 -2.80
N SER A 133 8.93 10.73 -3.34
CA SER A 133 9.57 11.83 -2.62
C SER A 133 8.55 12.96 -2.52
N ILE A 134 8.10 13.22 -1.30
CA ILE A 134 7.26 14.34 -0.88
C ILE A 134 8.15 15.51 -0.47
#